data_AF-A0A9X9Y9I1-F1
#
_entry.id   AF-A0A9X9Y9I1-F1
#
_cell.length_a   1.000
_cell.length_b   1.000
_cell.length_c   1.000
_cell.angle_alpha   90.00
_cell.angle_beta   90.00
_cell.angle_gamma   90.00
#
_symmetry.space_group_name_H-M   'P 1'
#
loop_
_entity.id
_entity.type
_entity.pdbx_description
1 polymer ?
#
loop_
_entity_poly.entity_id
_entity_poly.type
_entity_poly.pdbx_seq_one_letter_code
_entity_poly.pdbx_strand_id
1 'polypeptide(L)'
;MPKKVPYLDEQRIERDAAALLAEYQQARGVVITRQVPIEDIVEKHLKLGIEFDDMHRLLNHPRSGLGRDPDILGAMFFDERRIVIDESLDPEENPSMEGRYRFTLAHEGGGHWRLHRHLFAKDPAQVSLFNEPAPPSVVCRSSQAKEPIEWQADFYASCLLMPRKLVMAAWDEMFLIASRASCNREPPSTIPSSRSRASTARSGITTAPRLTRMCWTASPVRWPSSSWSRRSRCASGWKSSACSIARCRFSAFLPAADRSFF
;
A
#
# COMPACT_ATOMS: atom_id res chain seq x y z
N MET A 1 -3.03 -15.48 28.70
CA MET A 1 -2.23 -16.35 27.81
C MET A 1 -2.37 -15.82 26.39
N PRO A 2 -1.29 -15.70 25.60
CA PRO A 2 -1.40 -15.29 24.20
C PRO A 2 -2.28 -16.31 23.45
N LYS A 3 -3.29 -15.82 22.72
CA LYS A 3 -4.16 -16.69 21.92
C LYS A 3 -3.32 -17.26 20.78
N LYS A 4 -3.20 -18.59 20.71
CA LYS A 4 -2.47 -19.26 19.64
C LYS A 4 -3.25 -19.14 18.35
N VAL A 5 -2.78 -18.28 17.43
CA VAL A 5 -3.39 -18.10 16.12
C VAL A 5 -2.82 -19.15 15.16
N PRO A 6 -3.65 -20.01 14.54
CA PRO A 6 -3.17 -20.94 13.52
C PRO A 6 -2.68 -20.18 12.29
N TYR A 7 -1.65 -20.71 11.63
CA TYR A 7 -1.18 -20.15 10.38
C TYR A 7 -2.20 -20.39 9.27
N LEU A 8 -2.50 -19.34 8.50
CA LEU A 8 -3.34 -19.44 7.31
C LEU A 8 -2.46 -19.51 6.06
N ASP A 9 -2.88 -20.33 5.10
CA ASP A 9 -2.24 -20.43 3.78
C ASP A 9 -2.27 -19.08 3.04
N GLU A 10 -1.17 -18.74 2.37
CA GLU A 10 -1.01 -17.47 1.64
C GLU A 10 -2.09 -17.27 0.57
N GLN A 11 -2.45 -18.32 -0.17
CA GLN A 11 -3.49 -18.20 -1.20
C GLN A 11 -4.86 -17.95 -0.58
N ARG A 12 -5.11 -18.46 0.63
CA ARG A 12 -6.34 -18.16 1.37
C ARG A 12 -6.39 -16.68 1.76
N ILE A 13 -5.28 -16.12 2.24
CA ILE A 13 -5.18 -14.71 2.60
C ILE A 13 -5.35 -13.82 1.36
N GLU A 14 -4.65 -14.12 0.26
CA GLU A 14 -4.77 -13.38 -0.99
C GLU A 14 -6.21 -13.41 -1.55
N ARG A 15 -6.87 -14.59 -1.50
CA ARG A 15 -8.27 -14.72 -1.94
C ARG A 15 -9.23 -13.89 -1.09
N ASP A 16 -9.04 -13.82 0.23
CA ASP A 16 -9.90 -12.99 1.09
C ASP A 16 -9.68 -11.49 0.83
N ALA A 17 -8.42 -11.06 0.66
CA ALA A 17 -8.12 -9.67 0.29
C ALA A 17 -8.74 -9.29 -1.07
N ALA A 18 -8.64 -10.18 -2.06
CA ALA A 18 -9.30 -9.97 -3.36
C ALA A 18 -10.84 -9.96 -3.26
N ALA A 19 -11.42 -10.79 -2.37
CA ALA A 19 -12.85 -10.79 -2.12
C ALA A 19 -13.31 -9.46 -1.50
N LEU A 20 -12.58 -8.91 -0.53
CA LEU A 20 -12.89 -7.60 0.05
C LEU A 20 -12.91 -6.48 -1.00
N LEU A 21 -11.95 -6.48 -1.93
CA LEU A 21 -11.93 -5.50 -3.03
C LEU A 21 -13.14 -5.68 -3.95
N ALA A 22 -13.50 -6.93 -4.28
CA ALA A 22 -14.68 -7.23 -5.09
C ALA A 22 -15.99 -6.82 -4.39
N GLU A 23 -16.13 -7.11 -3.09
CA GLU A 23 -17.26 -6.70 -2.25
C GLU A 23 -17.41 -5.17 -2.26
N TYR A 24 -16.30 -4.42 -2.09
CA TYR A 24 -16.31 -2.97 -2.16
C TYR A 24 -16.73 -2.44 -3.54
N GLN A 25 -16.11 -2.98 -4.60
CA GLN A 25 -16.41 -2.59 -5.98
C GLN A 25 -17.89 -2.81 -6.33
N GLN A 26 -18.44 -3.97 -5.94
CA GLN A 26 -19.84 -4.28 -6.14
C GLN A 26 -20.75 -3.35 -5.33
N ALA A 27 -20.45 -3.11 -4.05
CA ALA A 27 -21.27 -2.27 -3.18
C ALA A 27 -21.29 -0.80 -3.60
N ARG A 28 -20.24 -0.32 -4.27
CA ARG A 28 -20.11 1.08 -4.71
C ARG A 28 -20.35 1.29 -6.20
N GLY A 29 -20.46 0.21 -6.98
CA GLY A 29 -20.55 0.31 -8.45
C GLY A 29 -19.30 0.93 -9.07
N VAL A 30 -18.13 0.67 -8.47
CA VAL A 30 -16.84 1.23 -8.93
C VAL A 30 -15.90 0.14 -9.39
N VAL A 31 -14.95 0.51 -10.23
CA VAL A 31 -13.83 -0.35 -10.60
C VAL A 31 -12.55 0.25 -10.05
N ILE A 32 -11.82 -0.50 -9.24
CA ILE A 32 -10.50 -0.08 -8.75
C ILE A 32 -9.50 -0.34 -9.86
N THR A 33 -8.97 0.73 -10.45
CA THR A 33 -8.00 0.65 -11.56
C THR A 33 -6.59 1.09 -11.16
N ARG A 34 -6.44 1.79 -10.03
CA ARG A 34 -5.17 2.35 -9.56
C ARG A 34 -5.02 2.11 -8.05
N GLN A 35 -4.70 3.16 -7.30
CA GLN A 35 -4.56 3.12 -5.85
C GLN A 35 -5.85 2.62 -5.20
N VAL A 36 -5.70 1.63 -4.33
CA VAL A 36 -6.80 1.05 -3.55
C VAL A 36 -7.27 2.11 -2.54
N PRO A 37 -8.57 2.48 -2.52
CA PRO A 37 -9.10 3.49 -1.62
C PRO A 37 -9.32 2.89 -0.22
N ILE A 38 -8.24 2.68 0.52
CA ILE A 38 -8.25 1.91 1.78
C ILE A 38 -9.14 2.56 2.84
N GLU A 39 -9.13 3.88 2.93
CA GLU A 39 -9.96 4.67 3.85
C GLU A 39 -11.45 4.41 3.58
N ASP A 40 -11.86 4.45 2.32
CA ASP A 40 -13.25 4.18 1.93
C ASP A 40 -13.65 2.71 2.15
N ILE A 41 -12.72 1.78 1.95
CA ILE A 41 -12.96 0.36 2.24
C ILE A 41 -13.19 0.17 3.74
N VAL A 42 -12.31 0.73 4.57
CA VAL A 42 -12.36 0.61 6.03
C VAL A 42 -13.59 1.35 6.61
N GLU A 43 -13.74 2.64 6.34
CA GLU A 43 -14.81 3.44 6.91
C GLU A 43 -16.17 3.16 6.28
N LYS A 44 -16.23 3.21 4.95
CA LYS A 44 -17.52 3.25 4.26
C LYS A 44 -18.05 1.87 3.97
N HIS A 45 -17.20 0.86 3.76
CA HIS A 45 -17.63 -0.51 3.46
C HIS A 45 -17.60 -1.42 4.69
N LEU A 46 -16.48 -1.48 5.42
CA LEU A 46 -16.38 -2.27 6.65
C LEU A 46 -17.06 -1.60 7.85
N LYS A 47 -17.39 -0.30 7.76
CA LYS A 47 -18.07 0.47 8.81
C LYS A 47 -17.23 0.53 10.09
N LEU A 48 -15.93 0.74 9.92
CA LEU A 48 -15.00 0.93 11.03
C LEU A 48 -14.74 2.43 11.24
N GLY A 49 -14.66 2.86 12.49
CA GLY A 49 -14.16 4.19 12.83
C GLY A 49 -12.64 4.23 12.69
N ILE A 50 -12.10 5.32 12.15
CA ILE A 50 -10.66 5.62 12.12
C ILE A 50 -10.42 6.83 13.01
N GLU A 51 -9.48 6.71 13.93
CA GLU A 51 -9.08 7.77 14.85
C GLU A 51 -7.56 7.87 14.91
N PHE A 52 -7.06 9.07 15.24
CA PHE A 52 -5.66 9.31 15.55
C PHE A 52 -5.52 9.68 17.03
N ASP A 53 -4.54 9.10 17.72
CA ASP A 53 -4.24 9.43 19.11
C ASP A 53 -2.74 9.20 19.40
N ASP A 54 -2.24 9.73 20.52
CA ASP A 54 -0.93 9.39 21.04
C ASP A 54 -0.99 7.98 21.66
N MET A 55 -0.76 6.97 20.83
CA MET A 55 -0.90 5.56 21.19
C MET A 55 0.02 5.16 22.35
N HIS A 56 1.17 5.80 22.46
CA HIS A 56 2.11 5.60 23.56
C HIS A 56 1.53 6.08 24.89
N ARG A 57 0.87 7.24 24.88
CA ARG A 57 0.16 7.75 26.06
C ARG A 57 -1.08 6.93 26.37
N LEU A 58 -1.88 6.61 25.35
CA LEU A 58 -3.12 5.83 25.48
C LEU A 58 -2.86 4.47 26.15
N LEU A 59 -1.76 3.81 25.77
CA LEU A 59 -1.41 2.48 26.25
C LEU A 59 -0.41 2.48 27.42
N ASN A 60 -0.13 3.66 28.00
CA ASN A 60 0.88 3.84 29.05
C ASN A 60 2.22 3.18 28.71
N HIS A 61 2.62 3.23 27.43
CA HIS A 61 3.83 2.63 26.92
C HIS A 61 4.86 3.70 26.59
N PRO A 62 5.98 3.80 27.33
CA PRO A 62 6.98 4.84 27.09
C PRO A 62 7.50 4.76 25.66
N ARG A 63 7.65 5.92 25.01
CA ARG A 63 8.36 6.00 23.72
C ARG A 63 9.79 5.51 23.97
N SER A 64 10.24 4.51 23.22
CA SER A 64 11.60 3.99 23.30
C SER A 64 12.59 5.13 22.98
N GLY A 65 13.32 5.59 24.00
CA GLY A 65 14.10 6.83 23.99
C GLY A 65 15.33 6.87 23.08
N LEU A 66 15.46 5.95 22.12
CA LEU A 66 16.52 5.95 21.11
C LEU A 66 16.06 6.42 19.72
N GLY A 67 14.87 7.01 19.63
CA GLY A 67 14.45 7.88 18.54
C GLY A 67 14.71 7.33 17.13
N ARG A 68 13.74 6.57 16.59
CA ARG A 68 13.43 6.64 15.15
C ARG A 68 12.11 6.04 14.71
N ASP A 69 11.50 5.11 15.44
CA ASP A 69 10.17 4.59 15.07
C ASP A 69 9.31 4.33 16.33
N PRO A 70 8.00 4.67 16.30
CA PRO A 70 7.07 4.27 17.36
C PRO A 70 7.07 2.75 17.48
N ASP A 71 7.13 2.22 18.71
CA ASP A 71 6.98 0.77 18.91
C ASP A 71 5.54 0.34 18.57
N ILE A 72 4.56 1.23 18.76
CA ILE A 72 3.14 1.00 18.49
C ILE A 72 2.68 1.94 17.37
N LEU A 73 2.19 1.37 16.27
CA LEU A 73 1.74 2.15 15.11
C LEU A 73 0.21 2.24 15.03
N GLY A 74 -0.49 1.25 15.58
CA GLY A 74 -1.94 1.19 15.56
C GLY A 74 -2.48 0.18 16.56
N ALA A 75 -3.80 0.25 16.78
CA ALA A 75 -4.55 -0.74 17.53
C ALA A 75 -5.96 -0.90 16.98
N MET A 76 -6.49 -2.12 17.12
CA MET A 76 -7.85 -2.48 16.74
C MET A 76 -8.69 -2.80 17.96
N PHE A 77 -9.86 -2.15 18.04
CA PHE A 77 -10.89 -2.37 19.05
C PHE A 77 -12.09 -3.06 18.38
N PHE A 78 -12.14 -4.40 18.42
CA PHE A 78 -13.16 -5.15 17.67
C PHE A 78 -14.59 -4.86 18.12
N ASP A 79 -14.81 -4.77 19.44
CA ASP A 79 -16.12 -4.53 20.03
C ASP A 79 -16.66 -3.14 19.65
N GLU A 80 -15.77 -2.14 19.61
CA GLU A 80 -16.09 -0.74 19.26
C GLU A 80 -16.09 -0.51 17.75
N ARG A 81 -15.65 -1.49 16.96
CA ARG A 81 -15.49 -1.40 15.50
C ARG A 81 -14.63 -0.18 15.13
N ARG A 82 -13.52 -0.02 15.84
CA ARG A 82 -12.69 1.19 15.80
C ARG A 82 -11.21 0.85 15.65
N ILE A 83 -10.53 1.62 14.82
CA ILE A 83 -9.08 1.56 14.60
C ILE A 83 -8.50 2.87 15.12
N VAL A 84 -7.45 2.78 15.92
CA VAL A 84 -6.68 3.94 16.37
C VAL A 84 -5.30 3.85 15.77
N ILE A 85 -4.87 4.92 15.09
CA ILE A 85 -3.57 5.06 14.47
C ILE A 85 -2.75 6.04 15.31
N ASP A 86 -1.45 5.79 15.45
CA ASP A 86 -0.56 6.74 16.11
C ASP A 86 -0.51 8.07 15.36
N GLU A 87 -0.66 9.18 16.08
CA GLU A 87 -0.67 10.55 15.53
C GLU A 87 0.57 10.88 14.67
N SER A 88 1.71 10.21 14.89
CA SER A 88 2.91 10.42 14.08
C SER A 88 2.77 9.95 12.62
N LEU A 89 1.74 9.15 12.34
CA LEU A 89 1.41 8.67 10.99
C LEU A 89 0.37 9.54 10.29
N ASP A 90 -0.23 10.55 10.93
CA ASP A 90 -1.23 11.41 10.32
C ASP A 90 -0.66 12.05 9.03
N PRO A 91 -1.25 11.78 7.85
CA PRO A 91 -0.73 12.30 6.58
C PRO A 91 -0.99 13.80 6.38
N GLU A 92 -1.94 14.41 7.10
CA GLU A 92 -2.16 15.85 7.06
C GLU A 92 -1.02 16.60 7.75
N GLU A 93 -0.54 16.07 8.88
CA GLU A 93 0.57 16.64 9.65
C GLU A 93 1.95 16.16 9.13
N ASN A 94 2.03 14.91 8.66
CA ASN A 94 3.25 14.26 8.18
C ASN A 94 3.05 13.60 6.80
N PRO A 95 2.97 14.37 5.69
CA PRO A 95 2.67 13.82 4.35
C PRO A 95 3.61 12.71 3.86
N SER A 96 4.86 12.69 4.35
CA SER A 96 5.82 11.62 4.04
C SER A 96 5.46 10.26 4.63
N MET A 97 4.56 10.23 5.62
CA MET A 97 4.10 9.03 6.33
C MET A 97 2.85 8.40 5.71
N GLU A 98 2.27 8.99 4.66
CA GLU A 98 1.08 8.49 3.96
C GLU A 98 1.18 6.99 3.65
N GLY A 99 2.32 6.52 3.12
CA GLY A 99 2.51 5.10 2.83
C GLY A 99 2.41 4.20 4.07
N ARG A 100 2.94 4.65 5.21
CA ARG A 100 2.87 3.92 6.49
C ARG A 100 1.46 3.98 7.08
N TYR A 101 0.79 5.12 7.00
CA TYR A 101 -0.61 5.28 7.41
C TYR A 101 -1.52 4.29 6.66
N ARG A 102 -1.47 4.29 5.33
CA ARG A 102 -2.28 3.39 4.50
C ARG A 102 -2.01 1.92 4.80
N PHE A 103 -0.75 1.57 5.02
CA PHE A 103 -0.37 0.20 5.38
C PHE A 103 -0.93 -0.19 6.73
N THR A 104 -0.83 0.69 7.73
CA THR A 104 -1.38 0.45 9.08
C THR A 104 -2.90 0.30 9.03
N LEU A 105 -3.61 1.12 8.24
CA LEU A 105 -5.05 0.93 8.03
C LEU A 105 -5.40 -0.41 7.37
N ALA A 106 -4.63 -0.84 6.37
CA ALA A 106 -4.85 -2.13 5.73
C ALA A 106 -4.51 -3.31 6.66
N HIS A 107 -3.53 -3.14 7.54
CA HIS A 107 -3.13 -4.11 8.55
C HIS A 107 -4.23 -4.27 9.61
N GLU A 108 -4.69 -3.18 10.22
CA GLU A 108 -5.71 -3.20 11.26
C GLU A 108 -7.11 -3.49 10.70
N GLY A 109 -7.56 -2.67 9.76
CA GLY A 109 -8.91 -2.70 9.19
C GLY A 109 -9.12 -3.76 8.12
N GLY A 110 -8.04 -4.23 7.48
CA GLY A 110 -8.06 -5.39 6.60
C GLY A 110 -7.68 -6.65 7.36
N GLY A 111 -6.41 -6.81 7.69
CA GLY A 111 -5.82 -8.01 8.27
C GLY A 111 -6.50 -8.44 9.59
N HIS A 112 -6.39 -7.64 10.64
CA HIS A 112 -6.97 -7.99 11.93
C HIS A 112 -8.50 -8.09 11.88
N TRP A 113 -9.18 -7.14 11.23
CA TRP A 113 -10.63 -7.19 11.11
C TRP A 113 -11.14 -8.42 10.36
N ARG A 114 -10.56 -8.76 9.21
CA ARG A 114 -11.05 -9.87 8.37
C ARG A 114 -10.62 -11.22 8.91
N LEU A 115 -9.35 -11.36 9.27
CA LEU A 115 -8.78 -12.65 9.63
C LEU A 115 -8.97 -12.95 11.11
N HIS A 116 -8.87 -11.96 11.99
CA HIS A 116 -8.65 -12.24 13.42
C HIS A 116 -9.84 -11.90 14.31
N ARG A 117 -10.78 -11.04 13.92
CA ARG A 117 -11.91 -10.60 14.77
C ARG A 117 -12.65 -11.75 15.49
N HIS A 118 -12.83 -12.88 14.81
CA HIS A 118 -13.56 -14.03 15.33
C HIS A 118 -12.84 -14.71 16.50
N LEU A 119 -11.53 -14.57 16.60
CA LEU A 119 -10.71 -15.07 17.70
C LEU A 119 -10.89 -14.22 18.97
N PHE A 120 -11.39 -13.00 18.84
CA PHE A 120 -11.53 -12.03 19.92
C PHE A 120 -12.99 -11.71 20.27
N ALA A 121 -13.96 -12.32 19.57
CA ALA A 121 -15.36 -12.24 19.94
C ALA A 121 -15.53 -12.71 21.40
N LYS A 122 -15.99 -11.80 22.27
CA LYS A 122 -16.32 -12.14 23.66
C LYS A 122 -17.60 -12.95 23.71
N ASP A 123 -17.68 -13.86 24.67
CA ASP A 123 -18.95 -14.49 25.02
C ASP A 123 -19.89 -13.39 25.55
N PRO A 124 -21.10 -13.21 24.99
CA PRO A 124 -22.08 -12.23 25.47
C PRO A 124 -22.47 -12.44 26.94
N ALA A 125 -22.18 -13.60 27.54
CA ALA A 125 -22.36 -13.84 28.97
C ALA A 125 -21.26 -13.24 29.88
N GLN A 126 -20.15 -12.73 29.30
CA GLN A 126 -19.01 -12.16 30.03
C GLN A 126 -18.87 -10.64 29.86
N VAL A 127 -19.97 -9.92 29.62
CA VAL A 127 -19.92 -8.46 29.55
C VAL A 127 -19.61 -7.91 30.94
N SER A 128 -18.46 -7.23 31.05
CA SER A 128 -17.99 -6.63 32.30
C SER A 128 -19.01 -5.57 32.78
N LEU A 129 -19.42 -5.65 34.05
CA LEU A 129 -20.41 -4.73 34.66
C LEU A 129 -19.84 -3.32 34.93
N PHE A 130 -18.54 -3.12 34.74
CA PHE A 130 -17.86 -1.84 34.98
C PHE A 130 -17.60 -1.12 33.65
N ASN A 131 -18.00 0.16 33.58
CA ASN A 131 -17.82 1.08 32.45
C ASN A 131 -16.35 1.55 32.27
N GLU A 132 -15.38 0.68 32.56
CA GLU A 132 -13.98 0.98 32.25
C GLU A 132 -13.75 0.86 30.74
N PRO A 133 -12.99 1.77 30.11
CA PRO A 133 -12.65 1.65 28.70
C PRO A 133 -11.99 0.29 28.46
N ALA A 134 -12.53 -0.47 27.52
CA ALA A 134 -12.00 -1.80 27.23
C ALA A 134 -10.57 -1.66 26.68
N PRO A 135 -9.62 -2.50 27.12
CA PRO A 135 -8.30 -2.51 26.50
C PRO A 135 -8.41 -2.88 25.01
N PRO A 136 -7.47 -2.42 24.17
CA PRO A 136 -7.45 -2.77 22.75
C PRO A 136 -7.47 -4.28 22.56
N SER A 137 -8.19 -4.75 21.55
CA SER A 137 -8.28 -6.18 21.26
C SER A 137 -6.99 -6.71 20.65
N VAL A 138 -6.35 -5.89 19.81
CA VAL A 138 -5.02 -6.12 19.25
C VAL A 138 -4.26 -4.80 19.24
N VAL A 139 -2.96 -4.86 19.52
CA VAL A 139 -2.04 -3.71 19.46
C VAL A 139 -0.89 -4.10 18.54
N CYS A 140 -0.77 -3.42 17.40
CA CYS A 140 0.33 -3.67 16.48
C CYS A 140 1.61 -3.09 17.07
N ARG A 141 2.58 -3.97 17.33
CA ARG A 141 3.90 -3.62 17.83
C ARG A 141 4.97 -4.05 16.85
N SER A 142 5.90 -3.15 16.54
CA SER A 142 7.05 -3.45 15.68
C SER A 142 7.88 -4.62 16.21
N SER A 143 7.96 -4.77 17.54
CA SER A 143 8.64 -5.88 18.22
C SER A 143 7.95 -7.26 18.05
N GLN A 144 6.66 -7.28 17.68
CA GLN A 144 5.84 -8.50 17.57
C GLN A 144 5.55 -8.92 16.12
N ALA A 145 6.14 -8.24 15.13
CA ALA A 145 5.89 -8.47 13.71
C ALA A 145 6.08 -9.93 13.22
N LYS A 146 6.79 -10.77 13.99
CA LYS A 146 7.00 -12.21 13.68
C LYS A 146 5.93 -13.13 14.24
N GLU A 147 5.06 -12.64 15.12
CA GLU A 147 3.96 -13.45 15.63
C GLU A 147 3.01 -13.82 14.48
N PRO A 148 2.46 -15.05 14.45
CA PRO A 148 1.63 -15.49 13.33
C PRO A 148 0.46 -14.57 13.02
N ILE A 149 -0.11 -13.91 14.03
CA ILE A 149 -1.21 -12.95 13.87
C ILE A 149 -0.77 -11.67 13.15
N GLU A 150 0.38 -11.11 13.53
CA GLU A 150 0.93 -9.87 12.94
C GLU A 150 1.42 -10.14 11.51
N TRP A 151 2.13 -11.27 11.31
CA TRP A 151 2.58 -11.67 9.97
C TRP A 151 1.40 -11.87 9.01
N GLN A 152 0.31 -12.50 9.47
CA GLN A 152 -0.89 -12.68 8.64
C GLN A 152 -1.55 -11.34 8.30
N ALA A 153 -1.57 -10.39 9.24
CA ALA A 153 -2.10 -9.05 9.01
C ALA A 153 -1.23 -8.24 8.03
N ASP A 154 0.09 -8.31 8.15
CA ASP A 154 1.04 -7.71 7.21
C ASP A 154 0.90 -8.29 5.80
N PHE A 155 0.83 -9.62 5.70
CA PHE A 155 0.66 -10.29 4.42
C PHE A 155 -0.69 -9.92 3.78
N TYR A 156 -1.77 -9.85 4.58
CA TYR A 156 -3.07 -9.38 4.12
C TYR A 156 -3.01 -7.94 3.61
N ALA A 157 -2.39 -7.03 4.37
CA ALA A 157 -2.24 -5.62 3.99
C ALA A 157 -1.50 -5.47 2.66
N SER A 158 -0.45 -6.27 2.45
CA SER A 158 0.30 -6.30 1.18
C SER A 158 -0.58 -6.74 0.00
N CYS A 159 -1.36 -7.80 0.17
CA CYS A 159 -2.28 -8.31 -0.85
C CYS A 159 -3.41 -7.32 -1.17
N LEU A 160 -3.91 -6.62 -0.14
CA LEU A 160 -5.00 -5.67 -0.26
C LEU A 160 -4.56 -4.40 -0.99
N LEU A 161 -3.41 -3.83 -0.63
CA LEU A 161 -2.91 -2.57 -1.19
C LEU A 161 -2.22 -2.76 -2.55
N MET A 162 -1.68 -3.95 -2.82
CA MET A 162 -1.02 -4.30 -4.08
C MET A 162 -1.63 -5.58 -4.69
N PRO A 163 -2.87 -5.53 -5.20
CA PRO A 163 -3.53 -6.72 -5.72
C PRO A 163 -2.79 -7.24 -6.95
N ARG A 164 -2.45 -8.54 -6.95
CA ARG A 164 -1.63 -9.16 -8.00
C ARG A 164 -2.10 -8.82 -9.42
N LYS A 165 -3.40 -8.82 -9.68
CA LYS A 165 -3.95 -8.48 -11.01
C LYS A 165 -3.58 -7.05 -11.44
N LEU A 166 -3.70 -6.08 -10.53
CA LEU A 166 -3.37 -4.67 -10.82
C LEU A 166 -1.86 -4.47 -10.94
N VAL A 167 -1.08 -5.13 -10.07
CA VAL A 167 0.39 -5.06 -10.11
C VAL A 167 0.94 -5.63 -11.41
N MET A 168 0.44 -6.80 -11.83
CA MET A 168 0.88 -7.44 -13.08
C MET A 168 0.46 -6.63 -14.30
N ALA A 169 -0.76 -6.06 -14.32
CA ALA A 169 -1.18 -5.16 -15.39
C ALA A 169 -0.27 -3.91 -15.49
N ALA A 170 0.05 -3.29 -14.36
CA ALA A 170 0.96 -2.14 -14.32
C ALA A 170 2.39 -2.52 -14.75
N TRP A 171 2.85 -3.71 -14.38
CA TRP A 171 4.14 -4.25 -14.80
C TRP A 171 4.20 -4.43 -16.33
N ASP A 172 3.18 -5.07 -16.89
CA ASP A 172 3.07 -5.30 -18.33
C ASP A 172 3.02 -3.98 -19.10
N GLU A 173 2.25 -3.00 -18.62
CA GLU A 173 2.23 -1.65 -19.21
C GLU A 173 3.63 -1.00 -19.21
N MET A 174 4.35 -1.07 -18.09
CA MET A 174 5.66 -0.42 -17.97
C MET A 174 6.73 -1.07 -18.85
N PHE A 175 6.76 -2.41 -18.94
CA PHE A 175 7.85 -3.14 -19.59
C PHE A 175 7.55 -3.58 -21.04
N LEU A 176 6.29 -3.77 -21.43
CA LEU A 176 5.95 -4.04 -22.84
C LEU A 176 6.10 -2.79 -23.71
N ILE A 177 5.83 -1.58 -23.17
CA ILE A 177 6.10 -0.31 -23.85
C ILE A 177 7.61 -0.13 -24.09
N ALA A 178 8.45 -0.48 -23.11
CA ALA A 178 9.91 -0.40 -23.23
C ALA A 178 10.46 -1.31 -24.35
N SER A 179 9.89 -2.52 -24.50
CA SER A 179 10.30 -3.45 -25.57
C SER A 179 9.95 -2.94 -26.99
N ARG A 180 8.80 -2.28 -27.16
CA ARG A 180 8.37 -1.68 -28.43
C ARG A 180 9.16 -0.42 -28.79
N ALA A 181 9.49 0.43 -27.81
CA ALA A 181 10.32 1.60 -28.02
C ALA A 181 11.77 1.25 -28.45
N SER A 182 12.30 0.10 -28.01
CA SER A 182 13.60 -0.41 -28.47
C SER A 182 13.57 -0.92 -29.92
N CYS A 183 12.41 -1.35 -30.43
CA CYS A 183 12.29 -1.95 -31.76
C CYS A 183 12.08 -0.92 -32.89
N ASN A 184 11.72 0.33 -32.54
CA ASN A 184 11.44 1.41 -33.50
C ASN A 184 12.63 2.37 -33.73
N ARG A 185 13.85 2.01 -33.29
CA ARG A 185 15.04 2.73 -33.75
C ARG A 185 15.36 2.26 -35.16
N GLU A 186 14.96 3.03 -36.17
CA GLU A 186 15.48 2.80 -37.52
C GLU A 186 17.01 2.83 -37.49
N PRO A 187 17.70 1.88 -38.16
CA PRO A 187 19.13 1.98 -38.33
C PRO A 187 19.44 3.29 -39.07
N PRO A 188 20.53 4.01 -38.71
CA PRO A 188 20.89 5.23 -39.40
C PRO A 188 21.00 4.96 -40.90
N SER A 189 20.21 5.72 -41.67
CA SER A 189 20.13 5.63 -43.12
C SER A 189 21.54 5.65 -43.73
N THR A 190 21.88 4.59 -44.45
CA THR A 190 23.12 4.44 -45.20
C THR A 190 23.36 5.63 -46.14
N ILE A 191 24.53 6.23 -46.00
CA ILE A 191 25.14 7.21 -46.91
C ILE A 191 25.17 6.64 -48.34
N PRO A 192 24.88 7.42 -49.40
CA PRO A 192 24.81 6.90 -50.75
C PRO A 192 26.20 6.49 -51.27
N SER A 193 26.21 5.35 -51.93
CA SER A 193 27.38 4.72 -52.55
C SER A 193 28.01 5.58 -53.63
N SER A 194 29.34 5.69 -53.62
CA SER A 194 30.13 5.91 -54.83
C SER A 194 31.08 4.73 -55.05
N ARG A 195 31.11 4.27 -56.31
CA ARG A 195 31.82 3.08 -56.82
C ARG A 195 33.35 3.20 -56.65
N SER A 196 34.03 2.07 -56.40
CA SER A 196 34.82 1.38 -57.45
C SER A 196 35.58 0.13 -56.96
N ARG A 197 35.38 -0.95 -57.75
CA ARG A 197 36.22 -2.10 -58.14
C ARG A 197 37.31 -2.73 -57.23
N ALA A 198 37.14 -4.07 -57.13
CA ALA A 198 38.12 -5.18 -57.23
C ALA A 198 39.16 -5.30 -56.09
N SER A 199 39.52 -6.48 -55.55
CA SER A 199 39.64 -7.81 -56.15
C SER A 199 39.82 -8.90 -55.05
N THR A 200 39.46 -10.13 -55.42
CA THR A 200 40.03 -11.46 -55.05
C THR A 200 40.10 -11.98 -53.59
N ALA A 201 39.47 -13.16 -53.44
CA ALA A 201 39.96 -14.42 -52.86
C ALA A 201 39.72 -14.79 -51.37
N ARG A 202 39.03 -15.94 -51.26
CA ARG A 202 39.21 -17.11 -50.37
C ARG A 202 38.69 -17.11 -48.91
N SER A 203 37.61 -17.88 -48.76
CA SER A 203 37.40 -19.05 -47.88
C SER A 203 37.85 -19.02 -46.41
N GLY A 204 36.88 -19.23 -45.50
CA GLY A 204 37.17 -19.62 -44.12
C GLY A 204 35.95 -19.75 -43.20
N ILE A 205 35.38 -20.96 -43.17
CA ILE A 205 34.89 -21.70 -41.99
C ILE A 205 33.85 -21.05 -41.06
N THR A 206 32.67 -21.65 -41.09
CA THR A 206 31.54 -21.55 -40.16
C THR A 206 31.90 -22.09 -38.78
N THR A 207 31.72 -21.31 -37.71
CA THR A 207 31.59 -21.84 -36.35
C THR A 207 30.62 -20.98 -35.53
N ALA A 208 29.54 -21.59 -35.04
CA ALA A 208 28.57 -20.95 -34.16
C ALA A 208 29.03 -21.00 -32.69
N PRO A 209 28.94 -19.92 -31.90
CA PRO A 209 29.11 -20.01 -30.46
C PRO A 209 27.77 -20.22 -29.75
N ARG A 210 27.69 -21.43 -29.20
CA ARG A 210 27.06 -21.90 -27.96
C ARG A 210 26.51 -20.81 -27.01
N LEU A 211 25.24 -20.99 -26.61
CA LEU A 211 24.54 -20.26 -25.55
C LEU A 211 25.30 -20.35 -24.20
N THR A 212 25.77 -19.20 -23.71
CA THR A 212 26.20 -19.03 -22.32
C THR A 212 25.10 -18.32 -21.53
N ARG A 213 24.75 -18.93 -20.39
CA ARG A 213 23.88 -18.37 -19.34
C ARG A 213 24.36 -16.97 -18.94
N MET A 214 23.50 -15.96 -19.07
CA MET A 214 23.72 -14.66 -18.44
C MET A 214 23.31 -14.73 -16.97
N CYS A 215 24.30 -14.49 -16.12
CA CYS A 215 24.20 -14.25 -14.69
C CYS A 215 23.66 -12.83 -14.49
N TRP A 216 22.54 -12.68 -13.77
CA TRP A 216 21.98 -11.37 -13.43
C TRP A 216 22.71 -10.80 -12.23
N THR A 217 23.61 -9.84 -12.45
CA THR A 217 24.05 -8.92 -11.39
C THR A 217 23.10 -7.73 -11.35
N ALA A 218 22.37 -7.58 -10.25
CA ALA A 218 21.51 -6.43 -10.01
C ALA A 218 22.37 -5.19 -9.75
N SER A 219 22.33 -4.23 -10.68
CA SER A 219 22.80 -2.86 -10.43
C SER A 219 21.65 -2.04 -9.84
N PRO A 220 21.85 -1.29 -8.75
CA PRO A 220 20.79 -0.47 -8.16
C PRO A 220 20.48 0.73 -9.07
N VAL A 221 19.23 0.83 -9.51
CA VAL A 221 18.70 2.00 -10.21
C VAL A 221 18.56 3.14 -9.20
N ARG A 222 19.30 4.22 -9.45
CA ARG A 222 19.30 5.46 -8.66
C ARG A 222 18.11 6.32 -9.09
N TRP A 223 17.13 6.50 -8.21
CA TRP A 223 16.03 7.43 -8.42
C TRP A 223 16.53 8.88 -8.39
N PRO A 224 16.08 9.77 -9.30
CA PRO A 224 16.45 11.17 -9.27
C PRO A 224 15.81 11.87 -8.08
N SER A 225 16.66 12.46 -7.23
CA SER A 225 16.26 13.32 -6.11
C SER A 225 15.66 14.62 -6.63
N SER A 226 14.40 14.88 -6.33
CA SER A 226 13.81 16.21 -6.51
C SER A 226 14.34 17.16 -5.42
N SER A 227 15.17 18.10 -5.83
CA SER A 227 15.65 19.21 -5.02
C SER A 227 14.51 20.18 -4.72
N TRP A 228 14.04 20.24 -3.47
CA TRP A 228 13.17 21.33 -3.01
C TRP A 228 13.89 22.13 -1.94
N SER A 229 13.95 23.43 -2.21
CA SER A 229 14.74 24.41 -1.50
C SER A 229 14.15 24.73 -0.14
N ARG A 230 15.07 24.85 0.82
CA ARG A 230 14.87 25.24 2.21
C ARG A 230 14.32 26.66 2.29
N ARG A 231 13.15 26.85 2.91
CA ARG A 231 12.76 28.16 3.49
C ARG A 231 12.42 28.00 4.96
N SER A 232 12.94 28.95 5.72
CA SER A 232 13.07 28.98 7.17
C SER A 232 11.77 29.36 7.87
N ARG A 233 11.71 28.93 9.13
CA ARG A 233 10.70 29.17 10.18
C ARG A 233 10.30 30.64 10.34
N CYS A 234 9.04 30.85 10.68
CA CYS A 234 8.61 31.91 11.59
C CYS A 234 7.75 31.29 12.71
N ALA A 235 8.01 31.74 13.95
CA ALA A 235 7.39 31.29 15.17
C ALA A 235 6.29 32.26 15.64
N SER A 236 5.37 31.74 16.45
CA SER A 236 4.30 32.35 17.30
C SER A 236 2.95 31.73 16.94
N GLY A 237 2.05 31.32 17.83
CA GLY A 237 1.94 31.46 19.27
C GLY A 237 0.45 31.37 19.63
N TRP A 238 0.06 30.26 20.27
CA TRP A 238 -1.07 30.10 21.22
C TRP A 238 -2.55 30.18 20.80
N LYS A 239 -3.27 29.16 21.34
CA LYS A 239 -4.67 29.07 21.85
C LYS A 239 -5.80 28.58 20.92
N SER A 240 -6.23 27.36 21.26
CA SER A 240 -7.59 26.81 21.40
C SER A 240 -8.76 27.53 20.73
N SER A 241 -9.52 26.81 19.90
CA SER A 241 -10.97 26.54 20.06
C SER A 241 -11.51 25.67 18.92
N ALA A 242 -12.54 24.90 19.24
CA ALA A 242 -13.25 23.95 18.38
C ALA A 242 -13.70 24.54 17.03
N CYS A 243 -13.67 23.73 15.95
CA CYS A 243 -14.73 23.78 14.94
C CYS A 243 -14.67 22.63 13.92
N SER A 244 -15.80 21.91 13.85
CA SER A 244 -16.52 21.50 12.63
C SER A 244 -15.91 20.52 11.62
N ILE A 245 -16.57 19.36 11.61
CA ILE A 245 -16.86 18.48 10.48
C ILE A 245 -16.95 19.28 9.16
N ALA A 246 -15.96 19.10 8.28
CA ALA A 246 -16.01 19.54 6.90
C ALA A 246 -16.30 18.33 5.99
N ARG A 247 -17.50 18.32 5.39
CA ARG A 247 -17.86 17.40 4.31
C ARG A 247 -17.05 17.72 3.06
N CYS A 248 -16.16 16.84 2.64
CA CYS A 248 -15.57 16.91 1.31
C CYS A 248 -16.58 16.43 0.25
N ARG A 249 -17.18 17.38 -0.47
CA ARG A 249 -17.80 17.14 -1.80
C ARG A 249 -16.68 16.99 -2.82
N PHE A 250 -16.48 15.77 -3.33
CA PHE A 250 -15.73 15.56 -4.56
C PHE A 250 -16.66 15.77 -5.76
N SER A 251 -16.46 16.86 -6.51
CA SER A 251 -17.08 17.05 -7.81
C SER A 251 -16.41 16.14 -8.82
N ALA A 252 -17.15 15.14 -9.31
CA ALA A 252 -16.75 14.35 -10.46
C ALA A 252 -16.90 15.20 -11.74
N PHE A 253 -15.78 15.50 -12.40
CA PHE A 253 -15.79 15.97 -13.79
C PHE A 253 -16.05 14.77 -14.70
N LEU A 254 -17.25 14.68 -15.25
CA LEU A 254 -17.60 13.79 -16.37
C LEU A 254 -17.26 14.51 -17.69
N PRO A 255 -16.54 13.88 -18.64
CA PRO A 255 -16.46 14.41 -19.99
C PRO A 255 -17.76 14.08 -20.74
N ALA A 256 -18.33 15.10 -21.39
CA ALA A 256 -19.52 15.00 -22.23
C ALA A 256 -19.26 14.07 -23.42
N ALA A 257 -20.12 13.08 -23.60
CA ALA A 257 -20.18 12.26 -24.80
C ALA A 257 -20.99 13.01 -25.87
N ASP A 258 -20.31 13.28 -26.98
CA ASP A 258 -20.85 13.79 -28.23
C ASP A 258 -21.84 12.75 -28.82
N ARG A 259 -23.09 13.16 -29.05
CA ARG A 259 -24.06 12.42 -29.88
C ARG A 259 -24.85 13.41 -30.71
N SER A 260 -24.27 13.70 -31.86
CA SER A 260 -24.99 14.14 -33.04
C SER A 260 -25.80 12.96 -33.58
N PHE A 261 -27.13 13.12 -33.73
CA PHE A 261 -27.94 12.56 -34.81
C PHE A 261 -29.31 13.25 -34.81
N PHE A 262 -29.81 13.51 -36.03
CA PHE A 262 -31.15 14.01 -36.36
C PHE A 262 -32.27 13.17 -35.73
#